data_AF-A0A3D5PKW8-F1
#
_entry.id   AF-A0A3D5PKW8-F1
#
_cell.length_a   1.000
_cell.length_b   1.000
_cell.length_c   1.000
_cell.angle_alpha   90.00
_cell.angle_beta   90.00
_cell.angle_gamma   90.00
#
_symmetry.space_group_name_H-M   'P 1'
#
loop_
_entity.id
_entity.type
_entity.pdbx_description
1 polymer ?
#
loop_
_entity_poly.entity_id
_entity_poly.type
_entity_poly.pdbx_seq_one_letter_code
_entity_poly.pdbx_strand_id
1 'polypeptide(L)'
;MTMLQSFLSATPTFAHYLRLAGYQTCLSGKMHFAGPDQLHEYEERLTTDIYPSDFCWMPNWSEPDAKVAFQDIQNVIETGPCLASMQIDYEDDVNTQAVRWLYDRRAKGERNGLTAQYAPHICRHRRGARSGLENERLLSRSGIDR
;
A
#
# COMPACT_ATOMS: atom_id res chain seq x y z
N MET A 1 -28.72 -3.50 16.30
CA MET A 1 -28.23 -2.46 15.37
C MET A 1 -26.80 -2.83 15.01
N THR A 2 -26.63 -3.71 14.03
CA THR A 2 -25.35 -4.31 13.64
C THR A 2 -24.70 -3.46 12.55
N MET A 3 -23.95 -2.43 12.95
CA MET A 3 -23.00 -1.76 12.08
C MET A 3 -21.66 -2.49 12.19
N LEU A 4 -21.57 -3.67 11.59
CA LEU A 4 -20.27 -4.29 11.31
C LEU A 4 -19.74 -3.63 10.05
N GLN A 5 -18.64 -2.89 10.17
CA GLN A 5 -17.88 -2.35 9.05
C GLN A 5 -17.10 -3.50 8.38
N SER A 6 -17.81 -4.53 7.94
CA SER A 6 -17.26 -5.66 7.18
C SER A 6 -17.55 -5.42 5.70
N PHE A 7 -16.53 -5.49 4.85
CA PHE A 7 -16.76 -5.44 3.41
C PHE A 7 -17.19 -6.82 2.94
N LEU A 8 -18.51 -7.00 2.78
CA LEU A 8 -19.12 -8.29 2.46
C LEU A 8 -18.61 -8.78 1.10
N SER A 9 -18.13 -10.02 1.04
CA SER A 9 -17.67 -10.69 -0.18
C SER A 9 -18.73 -10.69 -1.29
N ALA A 10 -20.02 -10.73 -0.92
CA ALA A 10 -21.14 -10.66 -1.87
C ALA A 10 -21.33 -9.29 -2.54
N THR A 11 -20.60 -8.25 -2.14
CA THR A 11 -20.72 -6.90 -2.71
C THR A 11 -19.88 -6.82 -3.98
N PRO A 12 -20.49 -6.66 -5.17
CA PRO A 12 -19.74 -6.63 -6.41
C PRO A 12 -18.86 -5.38 -6.48
N THR A 13 -17.57 -5.60 -6.74
CA THR A 13 -16.57 -4.55 -7.00
C THR A 13 -16.37 -4.38 -8.51
N PHE A 14 -15.62 -3.35 -8.91
CA PHE A 14 -15.26 -3.21 -10.33
C PHE A 14 -14.44 -4.40 -10.85
N ALA A 15 -13.67 -5.08 -9.98
CA ALA A 15 -12.92 -6.27 -10.33
C ALA A 15 -13.85 -7.40 -10.80
N HIS A 16 -15.03 -7.54 -10.17
CA HIS A 16 -16.05 -8.51 -10.60
C HIS A 16 -16.48 -8.25 -12.05
N TYR A 17 -16.79 -6.99 -12.39
CA TYR A 17 -17.24 -6.64 -13.74
C TYR A 17 -16.14 -6.81 -14.79
N LEU A 18 -14.89 -6.47 -14.45
CA LEU A 18 -13.75 -6.64 -15.34
C LEU A 18 -13.46 -8.13 -15.60
N ARG A 19 -13.52 -8.95 -14.55
CA ARG A 19 -13.37 -10.40 -14.67
C ARG A 19 -14.45 -11.01 -15.55
N LEU A 20 -15.71 -10.58 -15.39
CA LEU A 20 -16.81 -10.99 -16.28
C LEU A 20 -16.60 -10.55 -17.74
N ALA A 21 -15.93 -9.42 -17.96
CA ALA A 21 -15.55 -8.94 -19.29
C ALA A 21 -14.28 -9.60 -19.86
N GLY A 22 -13.69 -10.57 -19.15
CA GLY A 22 -12.50 -11.32 -19.59
C GLY A 22 -11.17 -10.60 -19.38
N TYR A 23 -11.13 -9.59 -18.50
CA TYR A 23 -9.87 -9.01 -18.04
C TYR A 23 -9.27 -9.86 -16.92
N GLN A 24 -7.94 -9.94 -16.91
CA GLN A 24 -7.21 -10.47 -15.77
C GLN A 24 -6.99 -9.35 -14.76
N THR A 25 -7.46 -9.57 -13.54
CA THR A 25 -7.42 -8.54 -12.49
C THR A 25 -6.39 -8.86 -11.41
N CYS A 26 -5.60 -7.88 -11.03
CA CYS A 26 -4.60 -8.03 -9.98
C CYS A 26 -4.54 -6.79 -9.08
N LEU A 27 -4.34 -7.03 -7.80
CA LEU A 27 -4.14 -6.02 -6.77
C LEU A 27 -2.67 -5.98 -6.33
N SER A 28 -2.04 -4.82 -6.49
CA SER A 28 -0.75 -4.52 -5.86
C SER A 28 -0.91 -3.26 -5.01
N GLY A 29 -0.82 -3.39 -3.70
CA GLY A 29 -0.93 -2.27 -2.78
C GLY A 29 -2.08 -2.38 -1.79
N LYS A 30 -2.35 -1.24 -1.16
CA LYS A 30 -3.28 -1.13 -0.06
C LYS A 30 -4.70 -1.09 -0.60
N MET A 31 -5.62 -1.81 0.05
CA MET A 31 -7.05 -1.64 -0.24
C MET A 31 -7.93 -1.51 1.00
N HIS A 32 -7.37 -1.81 2.19
CA HIS A 32 -8.01 -1.66 3.49
C HIS A 32 -9.31 -2.49 3.60
N PHE A 33 -9.29 -3.72 3.08
CA PHE A 33 -10.39 -4.65 3.26
C PHE A 33 -10.42 -5.15 4.70
N ALA A 34 -11.55 -4.91 5.38
CA ALA A 34 -11.82 -5.45 6.71
C ALA A 34 -12.60 -6.77 6.59
N GLY A 35 -12.10 -7.81 7.25
CA GLY A 35 -12.64 -9.16 7.21
C GLY A 35 -11.74 -10.18 6.48
N PRO A 36 -12.18 -11.45 6.41
CA PRO A 36 -11.37 -12.54 5.88
C PRO A 36 -11.20 -12.51 4.36
N ASP A 37 -12.13 -11.89 3.63
CA ASP A 37 -11.98 -11.68 2.18
C ASP A 37 -11.01 -10.54 1.94
N GLN A 38 -9.88 -10.85 1.34
CA GLN A 38 -8.80 -9.91 1.01
C GLN A 38 -8.61 -9.75 -0.51
N LEU A 39 -9.47 -10.38 -1.31
CA LEU A 39 -9.39 -10.36 -2.77
C LEU A 39 -10.57 -9.63 -3.38
N HIS A 40 -11.80 -9.83 -2.87
CA HIS A 40 -13.00 -9.24 -3.46
C HIS A 40 -13.03 -9.36 -5.00
N GLU A 41 -12.71 -10.57 -5.47
CA GLU A 41 -12.59 -11.02 -6.87
C GLU A 41 -11.40 -10.52 -7.69
N TYR A 42 -10.42 -9.83 -7.09
CA TYR A 42 -9.09 -9.81 -7.70
C TYR A 42 -8.57 -11.24 -7.80
N GLU A 43 -8.14 -11.65 -8.99
CA GLU A 43 -7.64 -13.02 -9.22
C GLU A 43 -6.30 -13.23 -8.53
N GLU A 44 -5.50 -12.17 -8.41
CA GLU A 44 -4.19 -12.17 -7.78
C GLU A 44 -4.03 -10.96 -6.87
N ARG A 45 -3.38 -11.16 -5.71
CA ARG A 45 -2.93 -10.09 -4.83
C ARG A 45 -1.44 -10.27 -4.57
N LEU A 46 -0.65 -9.28 -4.98
CA LEU A 46 0.82 -9.35 -4.95
C LEU A 46 1.36 -8.98 -3.58
N THR A 47 0.81 -7.93 -2.97
CA THR A 47 1.22 -7.45 -1.66
C THR A 47 0.12 -7.65 -0.62
N THR A 48 0.54 -7.96 0.61
CA THR A 48 -0.36 -7.91 1.77
C THR A 48 -0.82 -6.48 2.01
N ASP A 49 -1.90 -6.28 2.76
CA ASP A 49 -2.23 -4.93 3.22
C ASP A 49 -1.19 -4.45 4.25
N ILE A 50 -0.93 -3.14 4.28
CA ILE A 50 -0.10 -2.53 5.32
C ILE A 50 -0.90 -2.33 6.61
N TYR A 51 -2.23 -2.35 6.53
CA TYR A 51 -3.13 -2.17 7.66
C TYR A 51 -3.80 -3.47 8.08
N PRO A 52 -4.16 -3.59 9.37
CA PRO A 52 -4.82 -4.77 9.87
C PRO A 52 -6.17 -4.97 9.18
N SER A 53 -6.50 -6.24 8.91
CA SER A 53 -7.79 -6.66 8.35
C SER A 53 -8.83 -6.98 9.41
N ASP A 54 -8.48 -6.84 10.69
CA ASP A 54 -9.37 -7.09 11.82
C ASP A 54 -10.23 -5.86 12.15
N PHE A 55 -11.04 -5.99 13.20
CA PHE A 55 -11.95 -4.95 13.65
C PHE A 55 -11.35 -4.09 14.78
N CYS A 56 -10.02 -4.06 14.94
CA CYS A 56 -9.39 -3.38 16.08
C CYS A 56 -9.58 -1.86 16.06
N TRP A 57 -9.95 -1.29 14.91
CA TRP A 57 -10.22 0.15 14.74
C TRP A 57 -11.71 0.51 14.75
N MET A 58 -12.58 -0.40 15.18
CA MET A 58 -14.01 -0.12 15.34
C MET A 58 -14.23 0.82 16.53
N PRO A 59 -14.91 1.98 16.34
CA PRO A 59 -15.23 2.87 17.44
C PRO A 59 -16.26 2.22 18.37
N ASN A 60 -16.01 2.28 19.67
CA ASN A 60 -16.99 1.89 20.69
C ASN A 60 -17.87 3.10 21.05
N TRP A 61 -19.06 3.18 20.45
CA TRP A 61 -20.02 4.26 20.69
C TRP A 61 -20.57 4.30 22.13
N SER A 62 -20.40 3.23 22.91
CA SER A 62 -20.78 3.20 24.32
C SER A 62 -19.77 3.95 25.21
N GLU A 63 -18.56 4.21 24.69
CA GLU A 63 -17.47 4.88 25.38
C GLU A 63 -16.93 6.04 24.50
N PRO A 64 -17.72 7.11 24.32
CA PRO A 64 -17.40 8.19 23.37
C PRO A 64 -16.10 8.95 23.71
N ASP A 65 -15.71 8.98 24.98
CA ASP A 65 -14.51 9.68 25.46
C ASP A 65 -13.26 8.77 25.48
N ALA A 66 -13.38 7.49 25.12
CA ALA A 66 -12.25 6.59 25.07
C ALA A 66 -11.24 7.05 24.01
N LYS A 67 -9.95 7.05 24.37
CA LYS A 67 -8.89 7.36 23.43
C LYS A 67 -8.87 6.30 22.33
N VAL A 68 -9.12 6.75 21.10
CA VAL A 68 -8.89 5.96 19.91
C VAL A 68 -7.40 5.93 19.59
N ALA A 69 -6.82 4.72 19.52
CA ALA A 69 -5.37 4.53 19.37
C ALA A 69 -4.85 4.65 17.93
N PHE A 70 -5.70 5.02 16.95
CA PHE A 70 -5.34 4.95 15.53
C PHE A 70 -4.57 6.17 15.00
N GLN A 71 -4.65 7.34 15.63
CA GLN A 71 -3.92 8.54 15.21
C GLN A 71 -3.48 9.38 16.41
N ASP A 72 -2.20 9.76 16.42
CA ASP A 72 -1.59 10.63 17.41
C ASP A 72 -1.05 11.91 16.72
N ILE A 73 -1.12 13.04 17.43
CA ILE A 73 -0.56 14.32 16.99
C ILE A 73 0.98 14.26 16.88
N GLN A 74 1.63 13.29 17.53
CA GLN A 74 3.08 13.06 17.37
C GLN A 74 3.48 12.95 15.90
N ASN A 75 2.64 12.36 15.04
CA ASN A 75 2.92 12.27 13.61
C ASN A 75 3.13 13.65 12.97
N VAL A 76 2.41 14.68 13.43
CA VAL A 76 2.55 16.05 12.92
C VAL A 76 3.82 16.71 13.46
N ILE A 77 4.14 16.46 14.73
CA ILE A 77 5.31 17.04 15.41
C ILE A 77 6.61 16.46 14.85
N GLU A 78 6.64 15.15 14.63
CA GLU A 78 7.82 14.41 14.17
C GLU A 78 7.94 14.33 12.65
N THR A 79 7.02 14.97 11.91
CA THR A 79 7.08 15.00 10.44
C THR A 79 8.40 15.61 9.98
N GLY A 80 9.11 14.87 9.12
CA GLY A 80 10.35 15.32 8.50
C GLY A 80 10.73 14.45 7.31
N PRO A 81 11.78 14.82 6.56
CA PRO A 81 12.31 13.97 5.52
C PRO A 81 12.88 12.69 6.15
N CYS A 82 12.49 11.54 5.63
CA CYS A 82 13.04 10.24 5.99
C CYS A 82 13.61 9.55 4.75
N LEU A 83 14.67 8.76 4.93
CA LEU A 83 15.25 7.93 3.87
C LEU A 83 14.47 6.62 3.68
N ALA A 84 13.94 6.09 4.78
CA ALA A 84 13.14 4.89 4.82
C ALA A 84 12.01 5.09 5.84
N SER A 85 10.87 4.48 5.55
CA SER A 85 9.75 4.37 6.47
C SER A 85 8.94 3.15 6.05
N MET A 86 8.14 2.61 6.96
CA MET A 86 7.25 1.49 6.65
C MET A 86 6.39 1.75 5.40
N GLN A 87 5.96 3.00 5.18
CA GLN A 87 5.18 3.38 4.00
C GLN A 87 6.03 3.38 2.73
N ILE A 88 7.26 3.93 2.79
CA ILE A 88 8.18 3.95 1.65
C ILE A 88 8.56 2.51 1.26
N ASP A 89 8.94 1.69 2.23
CA ASP A 89 9.34 0.31 1.98
C ASP A 89 8.19 -0.51 1.39
N TYR A 90 6.96 -0.27 1.88
CA TYR A 90 5.75 -0.88 1.34
C TYR A 90 5.46 -0.43 -0.10
N GLU A 91 5.53 0.87 -0.38
CA GLU A 91 5.34 1.43 -1.72
C GLU A 91 6.38 0.90 -2.71
N ASP A 92 7.63 0.76 -2.29
CA ASP A 92 8.72 0.22 -3.12
C ASP A 92 8.49 -1.25 -3.49
N ASP A 93 7.98 -2.07 -2.55
CA ASP A 93 7.61 -3.46 -2.83
C ASP A 93 6.38 -3.53 -3.75
N VAL A 94 5.34 -2.76 -3.48
CA VAL A 94 4.13 -2.65 -4.32
C VAL A 94 4.49 -2.32 -5.77
N ASN A 95 5.37 -1.34 -5.97
CA ASN A 95 5.82 -0.93 -7.29
C ASN A 95 6.66 -2.03 -7.96
N THR A 96 7.60 -2.62 -7.22
CA THR A 96 8.46 -3.69 -7.74
C THR A 96 7.64 -4.90 -8.21
N GLN A 97 6.68 -5.33 -7.40
CA GLN A 97 5.83 -6.48 -7.72
C GLN A 97 4.89 -6.18 -8.89
N ALA A 98 4.28 -4.99 -8.93
CA ALA A 98 3.41 -4.62 -10.04
C ALA A 98 4.15 -4.55 -11.38
N VAL A 99 5.36 -3.98 -11.38
CA VAL A 99 6.20 -3.91 -12.58
C VAL A 99 6.54 -5.31 -13.08
N ARG A 100 6.96 -6.22 -12.18
CA ARG A 100 7.25 -7.63 -12.53
C ARG A 100 6.03 -8.31 -13.14
N TRP A 101 4.87 -8.16 -12.50
CA TRP A 101 3.62 -8.75 -12.95
C TRP A 101 3.23 -8.32 -14.37
N LEU A 102 3.41 -7.04 -14.71
CA LEU A 102 3.17 -6.52 -16.06
C LEU A 102 4.15 -7.09 -17.09
N TYR A 103 5.44 -7.19 -16.74
CA TYR A 103 6.45 -7.77 -17.63
C TYR A 103 6.20 -9.26 -17.90
N ASP A 104 5.82 -10.02 -16.88
CA ASP A 104 5.52 -11.45 -17.02
C ASP A 104 4.34 -11.70 -17.97
N ARG A 105 3.30 -10.87 -17.91
CA ARG A 105 2.14 -10.95 -18.82
C ARG A 105 2.49 -10.60 -20.25
N ARG A 106 3.29 -9.54 -20.41
CA ARG A 106 3.81 -9.17 -21.72
C ARG A 106 4.62 -10.32 -22.34
N ALA A 107 5.45 -11.00 -21.55
CA ALA A 107 6.24 -12.15 -22.01
C ALA A 107 5.36 -13.34 -22.41
N LYS A 108 4.24 -13.56 -21.73
CA LYS A 108 3.24 -14.59 -22.06
C LYS A 108 2.32 -14.23 -23.25
N GLY A 109 2.40 -13.00 -23.77
CA GLY A 109 1.55 -12.52 -24.84
C GLY A 109 0.13 -12.11 -24.39
N GLU A 110 -0.09 -11.99 -23.09
CA GLU A 110 -1.37 -11.59 -22.50
C GLU A 110 -1.50 -10.06 -22.55
N ARG A 111 -2.58 -9.56 -23.17
CA ARG A 111 -2.79 -8.10 -23.40
C ARG A 111 -3.85 -7.46 -22.51
N ASN A 112 -4.58 -8.25 -21.72
CA ASN A 112 -5.78 -7.79 -21.00
C ASN A 112 -5.57 -7.77 -19.47
N GLY A 113 -4.35 -7.55 -19.00
CA GLY A 113 -4.04 -7.43 -17.57
C GLY A 113 -4.30 -6.01 -17.05
N LEU A 114 -5.11 -5.87 -16.00
CA LEU A 114 -5.25 -4.63 -15.26
C LEU A 114 -4.69 -4.82 -13.84
N THR A 115 -3.73 -3.97 -13.46
CA THR A 115 -3.26 -3.87 -12.07
C THR A 115 -3.91 -2.65 -11.42
N ALA A 116 -4.65 -2.86 -10.34
CA ALA A 116 -5.04 -1.77 -9.46
C ALA A 116 -3.89 -1.52 -8.48
N GLN A 117 -3.33 -0.31 -8.53
CA GLN A 117 -2.35 0.17 -7.57
C GLN A 117 -2.96 1.32 -6.77
N TYR A 118 -2.93 1.20 -5.45
CA TYR A 118 -3.38 2.24 -4.56
C TYR A 118 -2.37 2.41 -3.43
N ALA A 119 -1.75 3.59 -3.38
CA ALA A 119 -0.90 4.03 -2.30
C ALA A 119 -1.18 5.52 -2.02
N PRO A 120 -1.94 5.83 -0.97
CA PRO A 120 -1.90 7.18 -0.43
C PRO A 120 -1.60 7.11 1.06
N HIS A 121 -0.45 7.68 1.43
CA HIS A 121 -0.23 8.40 2.68
C HIS A 121 0.86 9.46 2.47
N ILE A 122 0.77 10.56 3.23
CA ILE A 122 1.65 11.72 3.06
C ILE A 122 3.09 11.37 3.47
N CYS A 123 3.97 11.24 2.48
CA CYS A 123 5.39 11.48 2.63
C CYS A 123 5.82 12.54 1.61
N ARG A 124 6.17 13.75 2.06
CA ARG A 124 6.69 14.81 1.17
C ARG A 124 8.13 14.47 0.81
N HIS A 125 8.31 13.71 -0.26
CA HIS A 125 9.60 13.66 -0.93
C HIS A 125 9.82 14.96 -1.72
N ARG A 126 10.66 15.88 -1.21
CA ARG A 126 11.12 17.02 -2.00
C ARG A 126 12.13 16.49 -3.02
N ARG A 127 11.68 16.20 -4.25
CA ARG A 127 12.60 16.03 -5.39
C ARG A 127 13.35 17.34 -5.60
N GLY A 128 14.55 17.39 -5.04
CA GLY A 128 15.40 18.57 -5.02
C GLY A 128 16.82 18.21 -4.67
N ALA A 129 17.38 17.18 -5.30
CA ALA A 129 18.82 16.96 -5.34
C ALA A 129 19.19 16.43 -6.72
N ARG A 130 20.05 17.17 -7.41
CA ARG A 130 20.55 16.89 -8.74
C ARG A 130 21.26 15.54 -8.72
N SER A 131 21.03 14.77 -9.78
CA SER A 131 21.84 13.67 -10.30
C SER A 131 23.26 13.53 -9.72
N GLY A 132 23.51 12.42 -9.03
CA GLY A 132 24.58 11.49 -9.40
C GLY A 132 26.04 11.80 -9.04
N LEU A 133 26.38 12.83 -8.26
CA LEU A 133 27.80 13.16 -8.01
C LEU A 133 28.24 13.40 -6.54
N GLU A 134 27.36 13.27 -5.53
CA GLU A 134 27.74 13.56 -4.13
C GLU A 134 28.04 12.32 -3.25
N ASN A 135 27.68 11.11 -3.67
CA ASN A 135 27.91 9.91 -2.86
C ASN A 135 29.40 9.50 -2.73
N GLU A 136 30.29 9.95 -3.61
CA GLU A 136 31.74 9.72 -3.45
C GLU A 136 32.43 10.72 -2.48
N ARG A 137 31.79 11.86 -2.15
CA ARG A 137 32.37 12.88 -1.26
C ARG A 137 32.03 12.70 0.22
N LEU A 138 30.97 11.96 0.54
CA LEU A 138 30.61 11.68 1.93
C LEU A 138 31.35 10.46 2.50
N LEU A 139 31.63 9.45 1.67
CA LEU A 139 32.44 8.28 2.05
C LEU A 139 33.94 8.59 2.21
N SER A 140 34.44 9.67 1.62
CA SER A 140 35.83 10.13 1.80
C SER A 140 36.03 11.04 3.02
N ARG A 141 34.96 11.43 3.73
CA ARG A 141 35.01 12.31 4.91
C ARG A 141 34.67 11.61 6.22
N SER A 142 34.01 10.47 6.18
CA SER A 142 33.94 9.55 7.32
C SER A 142 35.20 8.69 7.31
N GLY A 143 36.21 9.04 8.08
CA GLY A 143 37.44 8.26 8.25
C GLY A 143 37.19 6.90 8.93
N ILE A 144 36.47 6.02 8.25
CA ILE A 144 36.35 4.60 8.57
C ILE A 144 37.37 3.92 7.65
N ASP A 145 38.59 3.79 8.19
CA ASP A 145 39.62 2.93 7.63
C ASP A 145 39.15 1.47 7.69
N ARG A 146 39.64 0.67 6.74
CA ARG A 146 39.25 -0.73 6.53
C ARG A 146 39.69 -1.65 7.67
#